data_AF-A0A3Q0R9C3-F1
#
_entry.id   AF-A0A3Q0R9C3-F1
#
_cell.length_a   1.000
_cell.length_b   1.000
_cell.length_c   1.000
_cell.angle_alpha   90.00
_cell.angle_beta   90.00
_cell.angle_gamma   90.00
#
_symmetry.space_group_name_H-M   'P 1'
#
loop_
_entity.id
_entity.type
_entity.pdbx_description
1 polymer ?
#
loop_
_entity_poly.entity_id
_entity_poly.type
_entity_poly.pdbx_seq_one_letter_code
_entity_poly.pdbx_strand_id
1 'polypeptide(L)'
;LQIQHPETVLLPIIVFHSNAGADIITQTALDFWDKGRDREEIKLKHLETSLSQFNNDQSELSLIDDNIIDFFVPFLPLEYRHVTQCVMAEMEGRGLQPDKDVADRVTRDISYVHLSENVFVKSGCMTVASRLNLYL
;
A
#
# COMPACT_ATOMS: atom_id res chain seq x y z
N LEU A 1 -43.40 30.25 19.11
CA LEU A 1 -42.17 29.53 19.51
C LEU A 1 -41.81 28.60 18.35
N GLN A 2 -41.02 29.10 17.40
CA GLN A 2 -40.45 28.26 16.34
C GLN A 2 -39.35 27.42 16.99
N ILE A 3 -39.54 26.10 16.97
CA ILE A 3 -38.50 25.16 17.36
C ILE A 3 -37.51 25.16 16.20
N GLN A 4 -36.38 25.85 16.39
CA GLN A 4 -35.21 25.72 15.54
C GLN A 4 -34.74 24.26 15.68
N HIS A 5 -35.01 23.42 14.68
CA HIS A 5 -34.36 22.11 14.59
C HIS A 5 -32.84 22.34 14.59
N PRO A 6 -32.05 21.58 15.37
CA PRO A 6 -30.60 21.67 15.27
C PRO A 6 -30.22 21.28 13.85
N GLU A 7 -29.53 22.19 13.14
CA GLU A 7 -28.94 21.86 11.86
C GLU A 7 -28.04 20.64 12.07
N THR A 8 -28.36 19.55 11.38
CA THR A 8 -27.52 18.35 11.37
C THR A 8 -26.21 18.76 10.71
N VAL A 9 -25.17 19.06 11.49
CA VAL A 9 -23.85 19.39 10.97
C VAL A 9 -23.25 18.12 10.39
N LEU A 10 -23.35 17.96 9.07
CA LEU A 10 -22.61 16.92 8.34
C LEU A 10 -21.20 17.44 8.10
N LEU A 11 -20.23 16.94 8.87
CA LEU A 11 -18.81 17.20 8.60
C LEU A 11 -18.35 16.30 7.44
N PRO A 12 -17.76 16.87 6.38
CA PRO A 12 -17.26 16.07 5.26
C PRO A 12 -16.05 15.22 5.69
N ILE A 13 -15.96 13.99 5.16
CA ILE A 13 -14.76 13.16 5.25
C ILE A 13 -13.92 13.42 4.01
N ILE A 14 -12.67 13.84 4.20
CA ILE A 14 -11.72 14.10 3.11
C ILE A 14 -10.62 13.04 3.17
N VAL A 15 -10.35 12.37 2.05
CA VAL A 15 -9.29 11.36 1.93
C VAL A 15 -8.26 11.85 0.92
N PHE A 16 -7.02 12.00 1.38
CA PHE A 16 -5.87 12.28 0.54
C PHE A 16 -5.13 10.98 0.23
N HIS A 17 -4.73 10.79 -1.03
CA HIS A 17 -3.92 9.65 -1.46
C HIS A 17 -2.63 10.16 -2.08
N SER A 18 -1.49 9.75 -1.52
CA SER A 18 -0.15 10.16 -1.97
C SER A 18 0.81 8.98 -1.89
N ASN A 19 1.82 8.99 -2.76
CA ASN A 19 2.94 8.06 -2.72
C ASN A 19 4.18 8.66 -2.01
N ALA A 20 4.09 9.88 -1.48
CA ALA A 20 5.17 10.50 -0.73
C ALA A 20 5.59 9.62 0.45
N GLY A 21 6.90 9.42 0.62
CA GLY A 21 7.46 8.54 1.65
C GLY A 21 7.37 7.04 1.38
N ALA A 22 6.86 6.61 0.21
CA ALA A 22 6.76 5.18 -0.13
C ALA A 22 8.11 4.46 -0.11
N ASP A 23 9.20 5.12 -0.52
CA ASP A 23 10.54 4.54 -0.49
C ASP A 23 11.01 4.29 0.95
N ILE A 24 10.74 5.22 1.87
CA ILE A 24 11.09 5.10 3.31
C ILE A 24 10.26 3.98 3.96
N ILE A 25 8.96 3.92 3.66
CA ILE A 25 8.07 2.85 4.13
C ILE A 25 8.57 1.50 3.61
N THR A 26 8.96 1.42 2.34
CA THR A 26 9.49 0.21 1.72
C THR A 26 10.81 -0.22 2.35
N GLN A 27 11.73 0.73 2.60
CA GLN A 27 12.98 0.45 3.29
C GLN A 27 12.75 -0.05 4.71
N THR A 28 11.81 0.56 5.45
CA THR A 28 11.45 0.09 6.80
C THR A 28 10.91 -1.34 6.77
N ALA A 29 10.08 -1.67 5.78
CA ALA A 29 9.56 -3.03 5.61
C ALA A 29 10.68 -4.03 5.27
N LEU A 30 11.64 -3.62 4.44
CA LEU A 30 12.81 -4.43 4.09
C LEU A 30 13.69 -4.68 5.31
N ASP A 31 13.94 -3.66 6.14
CA ASP A 31 14.74 -3.81 7.37
C ASP A 31 14.12 -4.80 8.37
N PHE A 32 12.78 -4.93 8.40
CA PHE A 32 12.10 -5.94 9.21
C PHE A 32 12.28 -7.33 8.61
N TRP A 33 12.10 -7.43 7.30
CA TRP A 33 12.24 -8.67 6.55
C TRP A 33 13.68 -9.23 6.66
N ASP A 34 14.70 -8.40 6.50
CA ASP A 34 16.12 -8.77 6.63
C ASP A 34 16.47 -9.29 8.03
N LYS A 35 15.73 -8.83 9.05
CA LYS A 35 15.85 -9.30 10.45
C LYS A 35 15.02 -10.54 10.75
N GLY A 36 14.37 -11.12 9.74
CA GLY A 36 13.48 -12.28 9.88
C GLY A 36 12.23 -11.99 10.71
N ARG A 37 11.78 -10.73 10.76
CA ARG A 37 10.60 -10.32 11.51
C ARG A 37 9.36 -10.35 10.62
N ASP A 38 8.22 -10.64 11.24
CA ASP A 38 6.96 -10.68 10.52
C ASP A 38 6.54 -9.27 10.11
N ARG A 39 5.91 -9.16 8.93
CA ARG A 39 5.33 -7.92 8.41
C ARG A 39 4.36 -7.28 9.42
N GLU A 40 3.58 -8.11 10.11
CA GLU A 40 2.56 -7.72 11.08
C GLU A 40 3.14 -7.12 12.38
N GLU A 41 4.46 -7.27 12.59
CA GLU A 41 5.19 -6.60 13.67
C GLU A 41 5.46 -5.12 13.38
N ILE A 42 5.34 -4.67 12.12
CA ILE A 42 5.51 -3.27 11.75
C ILE A 42 4.34 -2.46 12.34
N LYS A 43 4.65 -1.59 13.31
CA LYS A 43 3.70 -0.66 13.94
C LYS A 43 3.85 0.73 13.33
N LEU A 44 2.78 1.52 13.42
CA LEU A 44 2.73 2.90 12.93
C LEU A 44 3.92 3.74 13.43
N LYS A 45 4.28 3.61 14.72
CA LYS A 45 5.42 4.30 15.33
C LYS A 45 6.76 4.06 14.61
N HIS A 46 7.00 2.85 14.07
CA HIS A 46 8.24 2.58 13.33
C HIS A 46 8.30 3.39 12.03
N LEU A 47 7.15 3.56 11.37
CA LEU A 47 7.02 4.32 10.13
C LEU A 47 7.08 5.82 10.39
N GLU A 48 6.38 6.33 11.41
CA GLU A 48 6.46 7.74 11.83
C GLU A 48 7.90 8.13 12.21
N THR A 49 8.61 7.26 12.94
CA THR A 49 10.01 7.50 13.31
C THR A 49 10.91 7.56 12.08
N SER A 50 10.69 6.67 11.11
CA SER A 50 11.49 6.65 9.88
C SER A 50 11.18 7.88 9.02
N LEU A 51 9.90 8.21 8.79
CA LEU A 51 9.48 9.36 8.00
C LEU A 51 10.00 10.69 8.59
N SER A 52 9.92 10.87 9.90
CA SER A 52 10.42 12.08 10.58
C SER A 52 11.93 12.26 10.48
N GLN A 53 12.72 11.18 10.41
CA GLN A 53 14.17 11.26 10.22
C GLN A 53 14.56 11.73 8.81
N PHE A 54 13.72 11.42 7.81
CA PHE A 54 13.95 11.77 6.41
C PHE A 54 13.32 13.12 5.99
N ASN A 55 12.52 13.76 6.86
CA ASN A 55 11.92 15.08 6.62
C ASN A 55 12.92 16.23 6.47
N ASN A 56 14.19 16.05 6.84
CA ASN A 56 15.20 17.11 6.71
C ASN A 56 15.60 17.43 5.26
N ASP A 57 15.29 16.56 4.28
CA ASP A 57 15.76 16.71 2.90
C ASP A 57 14.65 16.75 1.82
N GLN A 58 13.37 16.53 2.15
CA GLN A 58 12.27 16.52 1.17
C GLN A 58 11.04 17.31 1.63
N SER A 59 10.68 18.33 0.83
CA SER A 59 9.51 19.20 1.04
C SER A 59 8.16 18.51 0.84
N GLU A 60 8.10 17.29 0.29
CA GLU A 60 6.83 16.59 0.02
C GLU A 60 6.25 15.87 1.24
N LEU A 61 7.06 15.60 2.26
CA LEU A 61 6.61 14.99 3.52
C LEU A 61 6.13 16.02 4.55
N SER A 62 6.31 17.32 4.29
CA SER A 62 5.87 18.40 5.19
C SER A 62 4.36 18.47 5.37
N LEU A 63 3.58 17.81 4.49
CA LEU A 63 2.12 17.70 4.62
C LEU A 63 1.70 16.89 5.86
N ILE A 64 2.59 16.06 6.41
CA ILE A 64 2.34 15.35 7.68
C ILE A 64 2.46 16.30 8.88
N ASP A 65 3.18 17.42 8.72
CA ASP A 65 3.46 18.41 9.78
C ASP A 65 2.39 19.51 9.87
N ASP A 66 1.56 19.64 8.83
CA ASP A 66 0.41 20.55 8.85
C ASP A 66 -0.76 19.87 9.58
N ASN A 67 -1.32 20.53 10.60
CA ASN A 67 -2.50 20.17 11.42
C ASN A 67 -3.82 19.91 10.63
N ILE A 68 -3.73 19.59 9.34
CA ILE A 68 -4.82 19.29 8.41
C ILE A 68 -5.14 17.80 8.41
N ILE A 69 -4.18 16.92 8.76
CA ILE A 69 -4.36 15.46 8.69
C ILE A 69 -4.68 14.91 10.09
N ASP A 70 -5.89 14.38 10.28
CA ASP A 70 -6.30 13.71 11.52
C ASP A 70 -5.61 12.35 11.70
N PHE A 71 -5.49 11.58 10.61
CA PHE A 71 -4.94 10.23 10.62
C PHE A 71 -4.05 9.98 9.42
N PHE A 72 -2.84 9.50 9.68
CA PHE A 72 -1.95 8.97 8.67
C PHE A 72 -2.10 7.44 8.57
N VAL A 73 -2.44 6.94 7.38
CA VAL A 73 -2.63 5.51 7.12
C VAL A 73 -1.59 5.04 6.10
N PRO A 74 -0.45 4.47 6.53
CA PRO A 74 0.59 4.02 5.62
C PRO A 74 0.22 2.69 4.95
N PHE A 75 0.54 2.58 3.65
CA PHE A 75 0.41 1.35 2.89
C PHE A 75 1.77 0.69 2.71
N LEU A 76 1.93 -0.51 3.28
CA LEU A 76 3.15 -1.30 3.16
C LEU A 76 3.26 -1.96 1.77
N PRO A 77 4.48 -2.13 1.22
CA PRO A 77 4.68 -2.74 -0.10
C PRO A 77 4.12 -4.17 -0.14
N LEU A 78 3.66 -4.61 -1.30
CA LEU A 78 3.05 -5.94 -1.45
C LEU A 78 4.10 -7.00 -1.74
N GLU A 79 4.17 -8.02 -0.89
CA GLU A 79 4.90 -9.27 -1.18
C GLU A 79 4.26 -10.09 -2.31
N TYR A 80 5.04 -11.01 -2.87
CA TYR A 80 4.59 -12.03 -3.83
C TYR A 80 3.20 -12.60 -3.52
N ARG A 81 3.00 -13.12 -2.30
CA ARG A 81 1.74 -13.79 -1.91
C ARG A 81 0.51 -12.89 -2.06
N HIS A 82 0.66 -11.59 -1.77
CA HIS A 82 -0.44 -10.64 -1.84
C HIS A 82 -0.83 -10.38 -3.29
N VAL A 83 0.16 -10.32 -4.18
CA VAL A 83 -0.10 -10.11 -5.60
C VAL A 83 -0.67 -11.38 -6.25
N THR A 84 -0.25 -12.57 -5.83
CA THR A 84 -0.92 -13.83 -6.24
C THR A 84 -2.41 -13.83 -5.84
N GLN A 85 -2.73 -13.36 -4.63
CA GLN A 85 -4.12 -13.19 -4.19
C GLN A 85 -4.88 -12.19 -5.07
N CYS A 86 -4.27 -11.08 -5.45
CA CYS A 86 -4.87 -10.13 -6.39
C CYS A 86 -5.16 -10.77 -7.75
N VAL A 87 -4.28 -11.63 -8.27
CA VAL A 87 -4.52 -12.32 -9.56
C VAL A 87 -5.70 -13.28 -9.45
N MET A 88 -5.78 -14.06 -8.36
CA MET A 88 -6.92 -14.94 -8.12
C MET A 88 -8.24 -14.16 -7.98
N ALA A 89 -8.22 -13.04 -7.26
CA ALA A 89 -9.38 -12.15 -7.11
C ALA A 89 -9.79 -11.51 -8.45
N GLU A 90 -8.83 -11.14 -9.31
CA GLU A 90 -9.10 -10.62 -10.65
C GLU A 90 -9.76 -11.69 -11.55
N MET A 91 -9.34 -12.95 -11.45
CA MET A 91 -9.99 -14.07 -12.15
C MET A 91 -11.46 -14.20 -11.70
N GLU A 92 -11.69 -14.23 -10.38
CA GLU A 92 -13.05 -14.28 -9.80
C GLU A 92 -13.91 -13.09 -10.26
N GLY A 93 -13.36 -11.87 -10.22
CA GLY A 93 -14.04 -10.66 -10.66
C GLY A 93 -14.46 -10.69 -12.14
N ARG A 94 -13.78 -11.50 -12.95
CA ARG A 94 -14.11 -11.76 -14.36
C ARG A 94 -15.02 -12.97 -14.58
N GLY A 95 -15.46 -13.64 -13.52
CA GLY A 95 -16.27 -14.86 -13.59
C GLY A 95 -15.49 -16.11 -14.00
N LEU A 96 -14.16 -16.08 -13.92
CA LEU A 96 -13.30 -17.24 -14.14
C LEU A 96 -13.13 -18.01 -12.83
N GLN A 97 -12.85 -19.31 -12.94
CA GLN A 97 -12.41 -20.10 -11.79
C GLN A 97 -10.94 -19.74 -11.48
N PRO A 98 -10.59 -19.36 -10.23
CA PRO A 98 -9.21 -19.13 -9.84
C PRO A 98 -8.31 -20.33 -10.12
N ASP A 99 -7.23 -20.08 -10.85
CA ASP A 99 -6.15 -21.04 -11.05
C ASP A 99 -4.88 -20.49 -10.39
N LYS A 100 -4.44 -21.18 -9.33
CA LYS A 100 -3.27 -20.79 -8.55
C LYS A 100 -1.98 -20.87 -9.37
N ASP A 101 -1.85 -21.86 -10.26
CA ASP A 101 -0.64 -22.03 -11.07
C ASP A 101 -0.54 -20.92 -12.12
N VAL A 102 -1.67 -20.51 -12.71
CA VAL A 102 -1.72 -19.32 -13.56
C VAL A 102 -1.42 -18.07 -12.75
N ALA A 103 -2.02 -17.90 -11.57
CA ALA A 103 -1.78 -16.76 -10.70
C ALA A 103 -0.29 -16.62 -10.34
N ASP A 104 0.36 -17.73 -9.98
CA ASP A 104 1.78 -17.76 -9.68
C ASP A 104 2.66 -17.38 -10.88
N ARG A 105 2.32 -17.84 -12.10
CA ARG A 105 3.03 -17.42 -13.32
C ARG A 105 2.86 -15.93 -13.59
N VAL A 106 1.63 -15.42 -13.53
CA VAL A 106 1.34 -14.00 -13.72
C VAL A 106 2.12 -13.14 -12.71
N THR A 107 2.15 -13.53 -11.43
CA THR A 107 2.87 -12.78 -10.39
C THR A 107 4.38 -12.78 -10.58
N ARG A 108 4.98 -13.90 -11.02
CA ARG A 108 6.44 -13.99 -11.30
C ARG A 108 6.89 -13.03 -12.41
N ASP A 109 6.03 -12.72 -13.37
CA ASP A 109 6.33 -11.84 -14.50
C ASP A 109 6.23 -10.34 -14.19
N ILE A 110 5.83 -9.97 -12.98
CA ILE A 110 5.76 -8.58 -12.53
C ILE A 110 7.12 -8.12 -12.02
N SER A 111 7.45 -6.84 -12.19
CA SER A 111 8.70 -6.27 -11.70
C SER A 111 8.72 -6.16 -10.17
N TYR A 112 9.87 -6.48 -9.58
CA TYR A 112 10.13 -6.40 -8.13
C TYR A 112 10.98 -5.17 -7.79
N VAL A 113 10.97 -4.77 -6.52
CA VAL A 113 11.79 -3.67 -5.99
C VAL A 113 13.25 -4.12 -5.95
N HIS A 114 14.16 -3.34 -6.54
CA HIS A 114 15.59 -3.69 -6.68
C HIS A 114 16.43 -3.33 -5.44
N LEU A 115 15.99 -3.68 -4.23
CA LEU A 115 16.68 -3.25 -3.00
C LEU A 115 17.61 -4.29 -2.35
N SER A 116 17.86 -5.41 -3.03
CA SER A 116 18.85 -6.49 -2.76
C SER A 116 18.18 -7.85 -2.91
N GLU A 117 16.90 -7.93 -2.56
CA GLU A 117 16.10 -9.15 -2.59
C GLU A 117 14.73 -8.87 -3.24
N ASN A 118 14.30 -9.73 -4.18
CA ASN A 118 13.03 -9.60 -4.94
C ASN A 118 11.81 -9.96 -4.06
N VAL A 119 11.67 -9.32 -2.90
CA VAL A 119 10.65 -9.63 -1.90
C VAL A 119 9.34 -8.91 -2.19
N PHE A 120 9.44 -7.64 -2.60
CA PHE A 120 8.30 -6.77 -2.83
C PHE A 120 8.06 -6.50 -4.32
N VAL A 121 6.80 -6.53 -4.73
CA VAL A 121 6.36 -6.27 -6.10
C VAL A 121 6.24 -4.77 -6.32
N LYS A 122 7.02 -4.22 -7.27
CA LYS A 122 7.16 -2.77 -7.50
C LYS A 122 5.83 -2.08 -7.82
N SER A 123 5.00 -2.71 -8.63
CA SER A 123 3.70 -2.15 -9.04
C SER A 123 2.53 -2.63 -8.17
N GLY A 124 2.80 -3.39 -7.10
CA GLY A 124 1.76 -4.09 -6.35
C GLY A 124 0.78 -4.82 -7.29
N CYS A 125 -0.52 -4.61 -7.09
CA CYS A 125 -1.57 -5.22 -7.90
C CYS A 125 -1.99 -4.39 -9.14
N MET A 126 -1.39 -3.23 -9.38
CA MET A 126 -1.84 -2.28 -10.42
C MET A 126 -1.81 -2.88 -11.83
N THR A 127 -0.83 -3.75 -12.13
CA THR A 127 -0.66 -4.34 -13.47
C THR A 127 -1.26 -5.74 -13.60
N VAL A 128 -1.93 -6.26 -12.56
CA VAL A 128 -2.47 -7.63 -12.56
C VAL A 128 -3.45 -7.84 -13.71
N ALA A 129 -4.39 -6.92 -13.90
CA ALA A 129 -5.41 -7.04 -14.93
C ALA A 129 -4.84 -7.11 -16.36
N SER A 130 -3.82 -6.30 -16.67
CA SER A 130 -3.18 -6.29 -17.99
C SER A 130 -2.25 -7.48 -18.19
N ARG A 131 -1.56 -7.95 -17.14
CA ARG A 131 -0.71 -9.14 -17.18
C ARG A 131 -1.54 -10.41 -17.35
N LEU A 132 -2.65 -10.54 -16.64
CA LEU A 132 -3.53 -11.70 -16.73
C LEU A 132 -4.05 -11.92 -18.15
N ASN A 133 -4.29 -10.85 -18.93
CA ASN A 133 -4.70 -10.96 -20.34
C ASN A 133 -3.70 -11.72 -21.23
N LEU A 134 -2.44 -11.86 -20.83
CA LEU A 134 -1.43 -12.60 -21.58
C LEU A 134 -1.49 -14.12 -21.33
N TYR A 135 -2.30 -14.53 -20.34
CA TYR A 135 -2.39 -15.89 -19.82
C TYR A 135 -3.77 -16.53 -20.00
N LEU A 136 -4.76 -15.73 -20.40
CA LEU A 136 -6.12 -16.16 -20.75
C LEU A 136 -6.21 -16.34 -22.28
#